data_AF-A0A371LS25-F1
#
_entry.id   AF-A0A371LS25-F1
#
_cell.length_a   1.000
_cell.length_b   1.000
_cell.length_c   1.000
_cell.angle_alpha   90.00
_cell.angle_beta   90.00
_cell.angle_gamma   90.00
#
_symmetry.space_group_name_H-M   'P 1'
#
loop_
_entity.id
_entity.type
_entity.pdbx_description
1 polymer ?
#
loop_
_entity_poly.entity_id
_entity_poly.type
_entity_poly.pdbx_seq_one_letter_code
_entity_poly.pdbx_strand_id
1 'polypeptide(L)'
;GVVACEAATWMAALGSSVTLVVRGHQLLARTEPFAGQAVLAGLRERGVTVLLGTSVEAVRRSDPQASGTGRVHGGPVTLTTTHGELEADEVLLAIGLSPRLDDIGLSSVDLTADHVTGGRLPEWLYAVGDATGGPPLTHWGKHQARVVGARIAARAAGEVAWEPDREAPVPQVV
;
A
#
# COMPACT_ATOMS: atom_id res chain seq x y z
N GLY A 1 0.97 7.66 3.68
CA GLY A 1 2.14 6.85 3.25
C GLY A 1 2.63 7.33 1.90
N VAL A 2 3.54 6.59 1.25
CA VAL A 2 4.11 6.96 -0.07
C VAL A 2 3.03 7.17 -1.12
N VAL A 3 2.10 6.21 -1.27
CA VAL A 3 0.97 6.29 -2.22
C VAL A 3 0.17 7.58 -2.04
N ALA A 4 -0.16 7.95 -0.80
CA ALA A 4 -0.93 9.15 -0.52
C ALA A 4 -0.17 10.45 -0.86
N CYS A 5 1.15 10.48 -0.64
CA CYS A 5 1.98 11.66 -0.94
C CYS A 5 2.17 11.83 -2.46
N GLU A 6 2.42 10.74 -3.17
CA GLU A 6 2.49 10.73 -4.63
C GLU A 6 1.14 11.13 -5.23
N ALA A 7 0.04 10.56 -4.71
CA ALA A 7 -1.31 10.92 -5.12
C ALA A 7 -1.63 12.39 -4.95
N ALA A 8 -1.36 12.94 -3.77
CA ALA A 8 -1.55 14.36 -3.52
C ALA A 8 -0.73 15.23 -4.49
N THR A 9 0.48 14.79 -4.84
CA THR A 9 1.37 15.52 -5.76
C THR A 9 0.79 15.57 -7.18
N TRP A 10 0.43 14.42 -7.77
CA TRP A 10 -0.08 14.42 -9.15
C TRP A 10 -1.50 14.99 -9.24
N MET A 11 -2.36 14.82 -8.22
CA MET A 11 -3.69 15.45 -8.21
C MET A 11 -3.59 16.98 -8.17
N ALA A 12 -2.73 17.53 -7.30
CA ALA A 12 -2.51 18.97 -7.25
C ALA A 12 -1.91 19.51 -8.56
N ALA A 13 -0.96 18.77 -9.17
CA ALA A 13 -0.36 19.14 -10.45
C ALA A 13 -1.37 19.13 -11.62
N LEU A 14 -2.42 18.30 -11.55
CA LEU A 14 -3.52 18.26 -12.52
C LEU A 14 -4.60 19.33 -12.25
N GLY A 15 -4.46 20.13 -11.19
CA GLY A 15 -5.35 21.24 -10.87
C GLY A 15 -6.41 20.95 -9.81
N SER A 16 -6.39 19.77 -9.16
CA SER A 16 -7.31 19.47 -8.07
C SER A 16 -6.96 20.26 -6.80
N SER A 17 -7.97 20.71 -6.06
CA SER A 17 -7.80 21.13 -4.67
C SER A 17 -7.66 19.88 -3.79
N VAL A 18 -6.53 19.71 -3.12
CA VAL A 18 -6.21 18.49 -2.38
C VAL A 18 -6.12 18.76 -0.88
N THR A 19 -6.90 18.00 -0.11
CA THR A 19 -6.74 17.86 1.34
C THR A 19 -6.24 16.45 1.67
N LEU A 20 -5.01 16.34 2.17
CA LEU A 20 -4.42 15.10 2.64
C LEU A 20 -4.64 14.95 4.15
N VAL A 21 -5.50 14.00 4.53
CA VAL A 21 -5.80 13.68 5.93
C VAL A 21 -4.89 12.55 6.42
N VAL A 22 -4.22 12.77 7.55
CA VAL A 22 -3.22 11.84 8.10
C VAL A 22 -3.46 11.65 9.59
N ARG A 23 -3.72 10.40 10.00
CA ARG A 23 -3.94 10.04 11.41
C ARG A 23 -2.72 10.34 12.30
N GLY A 24 -1.51 10.09 11.79
CA GLY A 24 -0.28 10.34 12.51
C GLY A 24 0.16 11.81 12.51
N HIS A 25 1.14 12.13 13.34
CA HIS A 25 1.70 13.49 13.46
C HIS A 25 2.85 13.77 12.48
N GLN A 26 3.10 12.88 11.52
CA GLN A 26 4.13 13.05 10.49
C GLN A 26 3.78 12.26 9.22
N LEU A 27 4.31 12.73 8.09
CA LEU A 27 4.31 11.96 6.84
C LEU A 27 5.43 10.92 6.86
N LEU A 28 5.24 9.85 6.10
CA LEU A 28 6.26 8.81 5.87
C LEU A 28 6.90 8.29 7.17
N ALA A 29 6.10 8.00 8.21
CA ALA A 29 6.58 7.62 9.55
C ALA A 29 7.52 6.39 9.62
N ARG A 30 7.73 5.67 8.52
CA ARG A 30 8.66 4.54 8.40
C ARG A 30 10.04 4.94 7.82
N THR A 31 10.21 6.22 7.47
CA THR A 31 11.48 6.80 7.02
C THR A 31 12.03 7.74 8.09
N GLU A 32 13.24 8.23 7.86
CA GLU A 32 13.88 9.22 8.71
C GLU A 32 13.03 10.50 8.79
N PRO A 33 12.94 11.15 9.96
CA PRO A 33 12.06 12.30 10.16
C PRO A 33 12.27 13.45 9.17
N PHE A 34 13.52 13.71 8.77
CA PHE A 34 13.84 14.79 7.83
C PHE A 34 13.20 14.58 6.45
N ALA A 35 13.07 13.32 6.00
CA ALA A 35 12.45 13.00 4.72
C ALA A 35 10.95 13.31 4.75
N GLY A 36 10.26 12.91 5.81
CA GLY A 36 8.85 13.23 6.02
C GLY A 36 8.59 14.74 6.12
N GLN A 37 9.49 15.48 6.78
CA GLN A 37 9.44 16.95 6.87
C GLN A 37 9.64 17.62 5.50
N ALA A 38 10.61 17.17 4.71
CA ALA A 38 10.87 17.71 3.38
C ALA A 38 9.66 17.51 2.44
N VAL A 39 9.05 16.30 2.46
CA VAL A 39 7.84 16.01 1.69
C VAL A 39 6.66 16.85 2.16
N LEU A 40 6.48 17.02 3.48
CA LEU A 40 5.42 17.87 4.03
C LEU A 40 5.54 19.33 3.56
N ALA A 41 6.75 19.89 3.60
CA ALA A 41 7.02 21.23 3.12
C ALA A 41 6.71 21.35 1.62
N GLY A 42 7.22 20.42 0.80
CA GLY A 42 7.00 20.43 -0.63
C GLY A 42 5.53 20.28 -1.06
N LEU A 43 4.73 19.50 -0.32
CA LEU A 43 3.28 19.39 -0.56
C LEU A 43 2.57 20.71 -0.23
N ARG A 44 2.90 21.34 0.91
CA ARG A 44 2.30 22.61 1.32
C ARG A 44 2.65 23.75 0.36
N GLU A 45 3.89 23.82 -0.12
CA GLU A 45 4.32 24.77 -1.15
C GLU A 45 3.53 24.65 -2.45
N ARG A 46 3.04 23.44 -2.76
CA ARG A 46 2.18 23.15 -3.93
C ARG A 46 0.70 23.39 -3.66
N GLY A 47 0.34 23.96 -2.51
CA GLY A 47 -1.04 24.28 -2.16
C GLY A 47 -1.85 23.09 -1.61
N VAL A 48 -1.22 21.95 -1.32
CA VAL A 48 -1.91 20.82 -0.67
C VAL A 48 -2.15 21.15 0.80
N THR A 49 -3.41 21.06 1.23
CA THR A 49 -3.77 21.15 2.65
C THR A 49 -3.44 19.82 3.32
N VAL A 50 -2.53 19.81 4.29
CA VAL A 50 -2.15 18.59 5.01
C VAL A 50 -2.59 18.67 6.47
N LEU A 51 -3.55 17.80 6.84
CA LEU A 51 -4.11 17.69 8.18
C LEU A 51 -3.47 16.50 8.91
N LEU A 52 -2.53 16.78 9.80
CA LEU A 52 -1.85 15.80 10.64
C LEU A 52 -2.61 15.59 11.96
N GLY A 53 -2.51 14.41 12.56
CA GLY A 53 -3.24 14.07 13.78
C GLY A 53 -4.75 13.95 13.59
N THR A 54 -5.21 13.83 12.34
CA THR A 54 -6.63 13.87 11.98
C THR A 54 -7.12 12.49 11.59
N SER A 55 -8.16 12.02 12.25
CA SER A 55 -8.83 10.75 11.91
C SER A 55 -10.14 11.00 11.21
N VAL A 56 -10.41 10.24 10.15
CA VAL A 56 -11.74 10.15 9.55
C VAL A 56 -12.55 9.13 10.33
N GLU A 57 -13.73 9.52 10.78
CA GLU A 57 -14.63 8.72 11.63
C GLU A 57 -15.82 8.19 10.83
N ALA A 58 -16.32 8.97 9.87
CA ALA A 58 -17.40 8.58 8.99
C ALA A 58 -17.23 9.20 7.60
N VAL A 59 -17.78 8.52 6.60
CA VAL A 59 -17.86 9.01 5.22
C VAL A 59 -19.29 8.81 4.75
N ARG A 60 -19.88 9.88 4.18
CA ARG A 60 -21.21 9.84 3.58
C ARG A 60 -21.14 10.46 2.20
N ARG A 61 -21.90 9.90 1.26
CA ARG A 61 -22.15 10.49 -0.05
C ARG A 61 -23.65 10.58 -0.28
N SER A 62 -24.14 11.72 -0.72
CA SER A 62 -25.51 11.86 -1.17
C SER A 62 -25.71 11.18 -2.54
N ASP A 63 -26.77 10.39 -2.67
CA ASP A 63 -27.14 9.66 -3.90
C ASP A 63 -25.96 8.96 -4.60
N PRO A 64 -25.34 7.96 -3.95
CA PRO A 64 -24.18 7.26 -4.52
C PRO A 64 -24.59 6.49 -5.79
N GLN A 65 -23.95 6.79 -6.91
CA GLN A 65 -24.25 6.23 -8.23
C GLN A 65 -22.97 5.78 -8.94
N ALA A 66 -22.97 4.55 -9.47
CA ALA A 66 -21.86 4.06 -10.28
C ALA A 66 -21.92 4.67 -11.69
N SER A 67 -21.32 5.85 -11.86
CA SER A 67 -21.31 6.60 -13.14
C SER A 67 -20.21 6.14 -14.12
N GLY A 68 -19.31 5.24 -13.72
CA GLY A 68 -18.19 4.75 -14.53
C GLY A 68 -16.89 5.52 -14.29
N THR A 69 -15.79 5.03 -14.87
CA THR A 69 -14.45 5.57 -14.62
C THR A 69 -14.32 7.04 -15.02
N GLY A 70 -13.73 7.84 -14.13
CA GLY A 70 -13.45 9.26 -14.39
C GLY A 70 -14.66 10.19 -14.25
N ARG A 71 -15.79 9.70 -13.72
CA ARG A 71 -16.99 10.49 -13.44
C ARG A 71 -17.26 10.52 -11.94
N VAL A 72 -17.85 11.60 -11.45
CA VAL A 72 -18.26 11.71 -10.04
C VAL A 72 -19.35 10.69 -9.76
N HIS A 73 -19.21 9.95 -8.66
CA HIS A 73 -20.07 8.81 -8.32
C HIS A 73 -21.28 9.20 -7.45
N GLY A 74 -21.94 10.33 -7.76
CA GLY A 74 -23.08 10.86 -7.00
C GLY A 74 -22.89 12.35 -6.67
N GLY A 75 -23.44 12.79 -5.54
CA GLY A 75 -23.16 14.12 -4.98
C GLY A 75 -21.80 14.19 -4.26
N PRO A 76 -21.50 15.33 -3.61
CA PRO A 76 -20.30 15.50 -2.80
C PRO A 76 -20.16 14.44 -1.71
N VAL A 77 -18.91 14.17 -1.34
CA VAL A 77 -18.54 13.33 -0.20
C VAL A 77 -18.33 14.21 1.02
N THR A 78 -19.06 13.91 2.09
CA THR A 78 -18.84 14.50 3.41
C THR A 78 -18.07 13.52 4.28
N LEU A 79 -16.91 13.94 4.79
CA LEU A 79 -16.12 13.22 5.78
C LEU A 79 -16.31 13.86 7.15
N THR A 80 -16.74 13.08 8.12
CA THR A 80 -16.68 13.48 9.54
C THR A 80 -15.29 13.13 10.06
N THR A 81 -14.55 14.11 10.58
CA THR A 81 -13.21 13.92 11.11
C THR A 81 -13.07 14.47 12.53
N THR A 82 -11.99 14.10 13.21
CA THR A 82 -11.63 14.70 14.51
C THR A 82 -11.30 16.20 14.44
N HIS A 83 -11.20 16.77 13.23
CA HIS A 83 -11.00 18.20 12.97
C HIS A 83 -12.25 18.90 12.41
N GLY A 84 -13.40 18.24 12.43
CA GLY A 84 -14.66 18.74 11.86
C GLY A 84 -15.01 18.07 10.54
N GLU A 85 -16.02 18.61 9.87
CA GLU A 85 -16.47 18.09 8.58
C GLU A 85 -15.61 18.62 7.42
N LEU A 86 -15.34 17.75 6.46
CA LEU A 86 -14.68 18.08 5.20
C LEU A 86 -15.60 17.65 4.06
N GLU A 87 -15.70 18.49 3.03
CA GLU A 87 -16.44 18.16 1.80
C GLU A 87 -15.45 18.07 0.62
N ALA A 88 -15.65 17.09 -0.25
CA ALA A 88 -14.87 16.89 -1.47
C ALA A 88 -15.72 16.23 -2.56
N ASP A 89 -15.36 16.41 -3.83
CA ASP A 89 -16.04 15.72 -4.94
C ASP A 89 -15.80 14.20 -4.89
N GLU A 90 -14.58 13.80 -4.54
CA GLU A 90 -14.12 12.41 -4.51
C GLU A 90 -13.10 12.16 -3.39
N VAL A 91 -12.96 10.89 -3.00
CA VAL A 91 -12.03 10.46 -1.94
C VAL A 91 -11.14 9.34 -2.44
N LEU A 92 -9.82 9.51 -2.30
CA LEU A 92 -8.82 8.48 -2.55
C LEU A 92 -8.38 7.84 -1.23
N LEU A 93 -8.64 6.54 -1.08
CA LEU A 93 -8.25 5.76 0.10
C LEU A 93 -6.85 5.17 -0.07
N ALA A 94 -5.85 5.79 0.55
CA ALA A 94 -4.46 5.31 0.60
C ALA A 94 -4.03 4.96 2.04
N ILE A 95 -4.87 4.15 2.72
CA ILE A 95 -4.75 3.84 4.15
C ILE A 95 -3.93 2.58 4.47
N GLY A 96 -3.52 1.83 3.46
CA GLY A 96 -2.75 0.60 3.62
C GLY A 96 -3.11 -0.44 2.56
N LEU A 97 -2.46 -1.59 2.64
CA LEU A 97 -2.71 -2.76 1.82
C LEU A 97 -2.84 -3.97 2.75
N SER A 98 -3.73 -4.89 2.39
CA SER A 98 -3.86 -6.20 3.02
C SER A 98 -3.49 -7.28 2.00
N PRO A 99 -2.73 -8.31 2.37
CA PRO A 99 -2.46 -9.45 1.49
C PRO A 99 -3.76 -10.05 0.95
N ARG A 100 -3.87 -10.23 -0.37
CA ARG A 100 -5.04 -10.82 -1.03
C ARG A 100 -4.98 -12.34 -0.93
N LEU A 101 -5.32 -12.87 0.23
CA LEU A 101 -5.29 -14.30 0.55
C LEU A 101 -6.67 -14.91 0.72
N ASP A 102 -7.72 -14.10 0.59
CA ASP A 102 -9.10 -14.55 0.56
C ASP A 102 -9.44 -15.14 -0.82
N ASP A 103 -10.35 -16.10 -0.86
CA ASP A 103 -10.92 -16.68 -2.09
C ASP A 103 -9.90 -17.30 -3.09
N ILE A 104 -8.72 -17.70 -2.61
CA ILE A 104 -7.72 -18.44 -3.42
C ILE A 104 -7.67 -19.95 -3.09
N GLY A 105 -8.62 -20.45 -2.30
CA GLY A 105 -8.74 -21.87 -1.97
C GLY A 105 -7.76 -22.40 -0.92
N LEU A 106 -7.19 -21.55 -0.05
CA LEU A 106 -6.26 -21.99 1.01
C LEU A 106 -6.84 -23.10 1.90
N SER A 107 -8.16 -23.09 2.14
CA SER A 107 -8.84 -24.12 2.93
C SER A 107 -8.80 -25.51 2.29
N SER A 108 -8.64 -25.62 0.97
CA SER A 108 -8.53 -26.92 0.28
C SER A 108 -7.22 -27.67 0.58
N VAL A 109 -6.26 -26.97 1.19
CA VAL A 109 -4.95 -27.50 1.59
C VAL A 109 -4.68 -27.24 3.08
N ASP A 110 -5.74 -27.08 3.88
CA ASP A 110 -5.71 -26.88 5.34
C ASP A 110 -4.92 -25.63 5.80
N LEU A 111 -4.90 -24.57 4.97
CA LEU A 111 -4.21 -23.31 5.27
C LEU A 111 -5.15 -22.14 5.52
N THR A 112 -4.63 -21.14 6.23
CA THR A 112 -5.27 -19.84 6.51
C THR A 112 -4.34 -18.72 6.05
N ALA A 113 -4.85 -17.49 5.93
CA ALA A 113 -4.01 -16.33 5.63
C ALA A 113 -2.86 -16.16 6.63
N ASP A 114 -3.10 -16.44 7.92
CA ASP A 114 -2.08 -16.38 8.98
C ASP A 114 -0.98 -17.43 8.81
N HIS A 115 -1.30 -18.60 8.26
CA HIS A 115 -0.28 -19.58 7.91
C HIS A 115 0.65 -19.04 6.82
N VAL A 116 0.10 -18.39 5.80
CA VAL A 116 0.87 -17.81 4.69
C VAL A 116 1.75 -16.65 5.16
N THR A 117 1.17 -15.66 5.85
CA THR A 117 1.91 -14.48 6.34
C THR A 117 2.89 -14.84 7.47
N GLY A 118 2.63 -15.91 8.22
CA GLY A 118 3.54 -16.47 9.21
C GLY A 118 4.64 -17.37 8.63
N GLY A 119 4.68 -17.59 7.32
CA GLY A 119 5.65 -18.48 6.67
C GLY A 119 5.51 -19.97 7.03
N ARG A 120 4.35 -20.38 7.57
CA ARG A 120 4.03 -21.75 7.97
C ARG A 120 3.40 -22.50 6.78
N LEU A 121 4.20 -22.69 5.73
CA LEU A 121 3.77 -23.31 4.48
C LEU A 121 4.38 -24.71 4.31
N PRO A 122 3.69 -25.65 3.66
CA PRO A 122 4.29 -26.93 3.27
C PRO A 122 5.39 -26.70 2.22
N GLU A 123 6.34 -27.63 2.10
CA GLU A 123 7.53 -27.48 1.24
C GLU A 123 7.25 -27.22 -0.25
N TRP A 124 6.07 -27.60 -0.72
CA TRP A 124 5.66 -27.45 -2.12
C TRP A 124 4.98 -26.10 -2.41
N LEU A 125 4.58 -25.36 -1.36
CA LEU A 125 3.85 -24.10 -1.50
C LEU A 125 4.73 -22.93 -1.11
N TYR A 126 4.77 -21.92 -1.98
CA TYR A 126 5.55 -20.71 -1.79
C TYR A 126 4.64 -19.49 -1.83
N ALA A 127 4.91 -18.51 -0.97
CA ALA A 127 4.35 -17.17 -1.06
C ALA A 127 5.45 -16.17 -1.41
N VAL A 128 5.14 -15.22 -2.30
CA VAL A 128 6.06 -14.17 -2.74
C VAL A 128 5.33 -12.83 -2.81
N GLY A 129 6.07 -11.74 -2.72
CA GLY A 129 5.53 -10.38 -2.71
C GLY A 129 4.59 -10.14 -1.54
N ASP A 130 3.56 -9.33 -1.78
CA ASP A 130 2.62 -8.86 -0.76
C ASP A 130 1.86 -10.01 -0.06
N ALA A 131 1.71 -11.17 -0.73
CA ALA A 131 1.12 -12.38 -0.13
C ALA A 131 1.88 -12.86 1.12
N THR A 132 3.17 -12.53 1.24
CA THR A 132 3.99 -12.91 2.40
C THR A 132 3.72 -12.07 3.64
N GLY A 133 3.00 -10.95 3.54
CA GLY A 133 2.89 -9.96 4.62
C GLY A 133 4.19 -9.17 4.86
N GLY A 134 5.23 -9.40 4.06
CA GLY A 134 6.47 -8.62 4.07
C GLY A 134 6.32 -7.23 3.45
N PRO A 135 7.44 -6.51 3.22
CA PRO A 135 7.41 -5.20 2.56
C PRO A 135 6.68 -5.25 1.21
N PRO A 136 5.59 -4.48 1.00
CA PRO A 136 4.82 -4.50 -0.24
C PRO A 136 5.52 -3.67 -1.31
N LEU A 137 6.66 -4.17 -1.78
CA LEU A 137 7.56 -3.50 -2.72
C LEU A 137 7.79 -4.40 -3.91
N THR A 138 7.64 -3.85 -5.12
CA THR A 138 7.79 -4.63 -6.35
C THR A 138 9.17 -5.30 -6.47
N HIS A 139 10.25 -4.61 -6.08
CA HIS A 139 11.60 -5.19 -6.13
C HIS A 139 11.77 -6.31 -5.11
N TRP A 140 11.11 -6.22 -3.94
CA TRP A 140 11.12 -7.27 -2.93
C TRP A 140 10.40 -8.52 -3.43
N GLY A 141 9.19 -8.38 -3.97
CA GLY A 141 8.47 -9.49 -4.59
C GLY A 141 9.23 -10.13 -5.74
N LYS A 142 9.88 -9.34 -6.62
CA LYS A 142 10.74 -9.85 -7.70
C LYS A 142 11.94 -10.63 -7.17
N HIS A 143 12.58 -10.14 -6.11
CA HIS A 143 13.70 -10.84 -5.48
C HIS A 143 13.24 -12.19 -4.92
N GLN A 144 12.16 -12.22 -4.13
CA GLN A 144 11.60 -13.46 -3.59
C GLN A 144 11.23 -14.44 -4.70
N ALA A 145 10.58 -13.98 -5.77
CA ALA A 145 10.23 -14.82 -6.92
C ALA A 145 11.45 -15.40 -7.62
N ARG A 146 12.55 -14.65 -7.75
CA ARG A 146 13.81 -15.16 -8.34
C ARG A 146 14.40 -16.29 -7.48
N VAL A 147 14.42 -16.13 -6.17
CA VAL A 147 14.94 -17.15 -5.23
C VAL A 147 14.08 -18.41 -5.27
N VAL A 148 12.75 -18.26 -5.20
CA VAL A 148 11.82 -19.39 -5.32
C VAL A 148 11.95 -20.09 -6.66
N GLY A 149 12.03 -19.34 -7.76
CA GLY A 149 12.24 -19.89 -9.10
C GLY A 149 13.53 -20.70 -9.22
N ALA A 150 14.64 -20.20 -8.68
CA ALA A 150 15.91 -20.93 -8.65
C ALA A 150 15.82 -22.24 -7.86
N ARG A 151 15.13 -22.23 -6.71
CA ARG A 151 14.90 -23.44 -5.90
C ARG A 151 14.05 -24.48 -6.62
N ILE A 152 12.97 -24.05 -7.28
CA ILE A 152 12.11 -24.94 -8.07
C ILE A 152 12.92 -25.55 -9.22
N ALA A 153 13.69 -24.74 -9.95
CA ALA A 153 14.52 -25.21 -11.07
C ALA A 153 15.59 -26.23 -10.61
N ALA A 154 16.33 -25.93 -9.54
CA ALA A 154 17.35 -26.83 -9.00
C ALA A 154 16.73 -28.16 -8.52
N ARG A 155 15.60 -28.10 -7.81
CA ARG A 155 14.85 -29.30 -7.39
C ARG A 155 14.43 -30.16 -8.58
N ALA A 156 13.98 -29.54 -9.67
CA ALA A 156 13.59 -30.26 -10.89
C ALA A 156 14.80 -30.91 -11.59
N ALA A 157 15.99 -30.30 -11.51
CA ALA A 157 17.22 -30.82 -12.10
C ALA A 157 17.98 -31.82 -11.19
N GLY A 158 17.57 -31.98 -9.93
CA GLY A 158 18.34 -32.75 -8.93
C GLY A 158 19.61 -32.04 -8.46
N GLU A 159 19.67 -30.72 -8.63
CA GLU A 159 20.80 -29.87 -8.29
C GLU A 159 20.61 -29.17 -6.94
N VAL A 160 21.70 -28.66 -6.37
CA VAL A 160 21.65 -27.83 -5.16
C VAL A 160 21.19 -26.42 -5.55
N ALA A 161 20.14 -25.93 -4.90
CA ALA A 161 19.64 -24.58 -5.15
C ALA A 161 20.67 -23.52 -4.73
N TRP A 162 20.88 -22.53 -5.59
CA TRP A 162 21.60 -21.32 -5.22
C TRP A 162 20.83 -20.57 -4.13
N GLU A 163 21.53 -20.21 -3.05
CA GLU A 163 20.99 -19.36 -2.00
C GLU A 163 21.62 -17.96 -2.09
N PRO A 164 20.80 -16.89 -2.05
CA PRO A 164 21.33 -15.55 -2.00
C PRO A 164 22.07 -15.32 -0.69
N ASP A 165 23.14 -14.54 -0.75
CA ASP A 165 23.82 -14.06 0.45
C ASP A 165 22.84 -13.24 1.31
N ARG A 166 22.72 -13.61 2.59
CA ARG A 166 21.78 -12.99 3.53
C ARG A 166 22.21 -11.58 3.93
N GLU A 167 23.47 -11.23 3.73
CA GLU A 167 24.00 -9.89 4.02
C GLU A 167 23.91 -8.93 2.83
N ALA A 168 23.60 -9.43 1.63
CA ALA A 168 23.49 -8.58 0.46
C ALA A 168 22.26 -7.66 0.59
N PRO A 169 22.44 -6.32 0.56
CA PRO A 169 21.32 -5.41 0.59
C PRO A 169 20.42 -5.69 -0.61
N VAL A 170 19.15 -5.98 -0.36
CA VAL A 170 18.14 -6.01 -1.43
C VAL A 170 18.18 -4.63 -2.08
N PRO A 171 18.49 -4.53 -3.39
CA PRO A 171 18.56 -3.24 -4.02
C PRO A 171 17.17 -2.59 -3.92
N GLN A 172 17.09 -1.53 -3.12
CA GLN A 172 16.00 -0.58 -3.17
C GLN A 172 16.18 0.17 -4.49
N VAL A 173 15.63 -0.39 -5.56
CA VAL A 173 15.56 0.33 -6.82
C VAL A 173 14.48 1.39 -6.64
N VAL A 174 14.92 2.65 -6.55
CA VAL A 174 14.12 3.84 -6.83
C VAL A 174 13.79 3.85 -8.31
#